data_AF-A0A0U0WF23-F1
#
_entry.id   AF-A0A0U0WF23-F1
#
_cell.length_a   1.000
_cell.length_b   1.000
_cell.length_c   1.000
_cell.angle_alpha   90.00
_cell.angle_beta   90.00
_cell.angle_gamma   90.00
#
_symmetry.space_group_name_H-M   'P 1'
#
loop_
_entity.id
_entity.type
_entity.pdbx_description
1 polymer ?
#
loop_
_entity_poly.entity_id
_entity_poly.type
_entity_poly.pdbx_seq_one_letter_code
_entity_poly.pdbx_strand_id
1 'polypeptide(L)'
;MVWRLTGAVVSIRYHSVMGMTLRPSKEQAEALRRQAAAEGRSMQAVALSAIDEYIARRAHKAKVAVALQRVVREEAGVLERLKDA
;
A
#
# COMPACT_ATOMS: atom_id res chain seq x y z
N MET A 1 -1.60 32.65 -6.22
CA MET A 1 -0.96 31.55 -6.99
C MET A 1 -1.96 30.39 -7.00
N VAL A 2 -2.72 30.26 -8.08
CA VAL A 2 -3.85 29.31 -8.20
C VAL A 2 -3.35 28.03 -8.84
N TRP A 3 -3.42 26.92 -8.10
CA TRP A 3 -3.42 25.59 -8.70
C TRP A 3 -4.88 25.17 -8.90
N ARG A 4 -5.31 25.16 -10.15
CA ARG A 4 -6.65 24.76 -10.57
C ARG A 4 -6.63 23.25 -10.79
N LEU A 5 -7.00 22.47 -9.78
CA LEU A 5 -7.29 21.04 -9.95
C LEU A 5 -8.68 20.91 -10.57
N THR A 6 -8.76 20.46 -11.81
CA THR A 6 -10.00 20.04 -12.49
C THR A 6 -10.50 18.75 -11.84
N GLY A 7 -10.99 18.84 -10.60
CA GLY A 7 -11.63 17.73 -9.90
C GLY A 7 -13.09 17.64 -10.32
N ALA A 8 -13.42 16.73 -11.23
CA ALA A 8 -14.80 16.31 -11.39
C ALA A 8 -15.24 15.67 -10.07
N VAL A 9 -16.20 16.29 -9.36
CA VAL A 9 -16.80 15.73 -8.16
C VAL A 9 -17.69 14.57 -8.59
N VAL A 10 -17.12 13.36 -8.61
CA VAL A 10 -17.87 12.13 -8.89
C VAL A 10 -18.61 11.73 -7.60
N SER A 11 -19.93 11.52 -7.71
CA SER A 11 -20.77 11.15 -6.57
C SER A 11 -20.27 9.87 -5.89
N ILE A 12 -20.25 9.85 -4.55
CA ILE A 12 -19.89 8.68 -3.70
C ILE A 12 -20.66 7.41 -4.09
N ARG A 13 -21.88 7.56 -4.64
CA ARG A 13 -22.69 6.43 -5.14
C ARG A 13 -21.98 5.65 -6.25
N TYR A 14 -21.15 6.30 -7.07
CA TYR A 14 -20.34 5.63 -8.11
C TYR A 14 -19.15 4.85 -7.55
N HIS A 15 -18.65 5.18 -6.35
CA HIS A 15 -17.56 4.42 -5.73
C HIS A 15 -18.02 3.11 -5.08
N SER A 16 -19.29 3.01 -4.67
CA SER A 16 -19.80 1.85 -3.93
C SER A 16 -20.35 0.73 -4.82
N VAL A 17 -20.69 1.00 -6.08
CA VAL A 17 -21.44 0.05 -6.94
C VAL A 17 -20.78 -0.18 -8.30
N MET A 18 -19.83 0.67 -8.71
CA MET A 18 -19.21 0.56 -10.03
C MET A 18 -17.97 -0.33 -9.96
N GLY A 19 -18.02 -1.47 -10.67
CA GLY A 19 -16.85 -2.32 -10.86
C GLY A 19 -15.76 -1.53 -11.58
N MET A 20 -14.66 -1.23 -10.89
CA MET A 20 -13.51 -0.57 -11.50
C MET A 20 -12.67 -1.60 -12.27
N THR A 21 -12.63 -1.45 -13.59
CA THR A 21 -11.75 -2.26 -14.44
C THR A 21 -10.33 -1.70 -14.38
N LEU A 22 -9.44 -2.44 -13.72
CA LEU A 22 -8.00 -2.14 -13.77
C LEU A 22 -7.51 -2.28 -15.21
N ARG A 23 -6.68 -1.34 -15.69
CA ARG A 23 -6.02 -1.43 -17.00
C ARG A 23 -4.53 -1.77 -16.82
N PRO A 24 -4.18 -3.05 -16.59
CA PRO A 24 -2.79 -3.46 -16.41
C PRO A 24 -2.00 -3.36 -17.72
N SER A 25 -0.68 -3.23 -17.60
CA SER A 25 0.24 -3.52 -18.71
C SER A 25 0.12 -4.99 -19.13
N LYS A 26 0.65 -5.35 -20.31
CA LYS A 26 0.65 -6.75 -20.78
C LYS A 26 1.32 -7.68 -19.77
N GLU A 27 2.47 -7.28 -19.25
CA GLU A 27 3.24 -8.05 -18.27
C GLU A 27 2.48 -8.23 -16.95
N GLN A 28 1.83 -7.16 -16.47
CA GLN A 28 1.00 -7.22 -15.26
C GLN A 28 -0.20 -8.15 -15.45
N ALA A 29 -0.85 -8.12 -16.63
CA ALA A 29 -1.95 -9.01 -16.93
C ALA A 29 -1.53 -10.48 -16.93
N GLU A 30 -0.38 -10.81 -17.54
CA GLU A 30 0.16 -12.18 -17.55
C GLU A 30 0.59 -12.65 -16.15
N ALA A 31 1.22 -11.78 -15.35
CA ALA A 31 1.56 -12.10 -13.97
C ALA A 31 0.29 -12.40 -13.14
N LEU A 32 -0.74 -11.55 -13.24
CA LEU A 32 -2.01 -11.75 -12.56
C LEU A 32 -2.74 -13.02 -13.05
N ARG A 33 -2.69 -13.34 -14.34
CA ARG A 33 -3.28 -14.58 -14.89
C ARG A 33 -2.63 -15.81 -14.29
N ARG A 34 -1.29 -15.88 -14.30
CA ARG A 34 -0.55 -17.02 -13.74
C ARG A 34 -0.83 -17.19 -12.25
N GLN A 35 -0.83 -16.09 -11.50
CA GLN A 35 -1.08 -16.12 -10.07
C GLN A 35 -2.53 -16.54 -9.75
N ALA A 36 -3.51 -16.01 -10.49
CA ALA A 36 -4.92 -16.38 -10.36
C ALA A 36 -5.15 -17.86 -10.63
N ALA A 37 -4.50 -18.41 -11.66
CA ALA A 37 -4.56 -19.85 -11.96
C ALA A 37 -3.93 -20.69 -10.85
N ALA A 38 -2.79 -20.26 -10.30
CA ALA A 38 -2.12 -20.96 -9.19
C ALA A 38 -2.93 -20.93 -7.89
N GLU A 39 -3.64 -19.84 -7.60
CA GLU A 39 -4.46 -19.68 -6.38
C GLU A 39 -5.90 -20.18 -6.53
N GLY A 40 -6.35 -20.52 -7.75
CA GLY A 40 -7.76 -20.88 -8.00
C GLY A 40 -8.73 -19.71 -7.76
N ARG A 41 -8.28 -18.47 -7.97
CA ARG A 41 -9.05 -17.22 -7.72
C ARG A 41 -9.22 -16.43 -9.00
N SER A 42 -10.14 -15.47 -9.02
CA SER A 42 -10.25 -14.55 -10.15
C SER A 42 -9.07 -13.58 -10.19
N MET A 43 -8.67 -13.14 -11.40
CA MET A 43 -7.61 -12.13 -11.55
C MET A 43 -7.89 -10.85 -10.77
N GLN A 44 -9.16 -10.42 -10.72
CA GLN A 44 -9.57 -9.24 -9.95
C GLN A 44 -9.34 -9.45 -8.45
N ALA A 45 -9.66 -10.64 -7.92
CA ALA A 45 -9.45 -10.96 -6.51
C ALA A 45 -7.96 -10.96 -6.15
N VAL A 46 -7.10 -11.52 -7.02
CA VAL A 46 -5.64 -11.48 -6.84
C VAL A 46 -5.13 -10.03 -6.88
N ALA A 47 -5.60 -9.23 -7.82
CA ALA A 47 -5.20 -7.83 -7.94
C ALA A 47 -5.58 -7.02 -6.68
N LEU A 48 -6.80 -7.20 -6.15
CA LEU A 48 -7.24 -6.56 -4.91
C LEU A 48 -6.40 -7.02 -3.72
N SER A 49 -6.16 -8.32 -3.58
CA SER A 49 -5.29 -8.84 -2.50
C SER A 49 -3.87 -8.28 -2.58
N ALA A 50 -3.29 -8.14 -3.77
CA ALA A 50 -1.96 -7.53 -3.94
C ALA A 50 -1.93 -6.04 -3.53
N ILE A 51 -3.00 -5.30 -3.80
CA ILE A 51 -3.15 -3.89 -3.37
C ILE A 51 -3.25 -3.83 -1.84
N ASP A 52 -4.11 -4.63 -1.23
CA ASP A 52 -4.30 -4.68 0.21
C ASP A 52 -2.99 -5.03 0.93
N GLU A 53 -2.27 -6.03 0.42
CA GLU A 53 -0.98 -6.44 0.97
C GLU A 53 0.07 -5.32 0.82
N TYR A 54 0.10 -4.63 -0.32
CA TYR A 54 1.00 -3.48 -0.52
C TYR A 54 0.75 -2.38 0.51
N ILE A 55 -0.52 -2.02 0.72
CA ILE A 55 -0.93 -0.99 1.68
C ILE A 55 -0.58 -1.44 3.11
N ALA A 56 -0.96 -2.66 3.50
CA ALA A 56 -0.71 -3.20 4.83
C ALA A 56 0.79 -3.22 5.16
N ARG A 57 1.63 -3.68 4.22
CA ARG A 57 3.07 -3.73 4.38
C ARG A 57 3.68 -2.34 4.57
N ARG A 58 3.21 -1.34 3.82
CA ARG A 58 3.66 0.06 3.95
C ARG A 58 3.19 0.70 5.25
N ALA A 59 1.94 0.48 5.64
CA ALA A 59 1.40 0.96 6.90
C ALA A 59 2.14 0.37 8.10
N HIS A 60 2.48 -0.92 8.05
CA HIS A 60 3.27 -1.57 9.09
C HIS A 60 4.67 -0.95 9.19
N LYS A 61 5.38 -0.77 8.07
CA LYS A 61 6.71 -0.11 8.07
C LYS A 61 6.66 1.30 8.66
N ALA A 62 5.62 2.08 8.34
CA ALA A 62 5.45 3.40 8.92
C ALA A 62 5.25 3.34 10.44
N LYS A 63 4.43 2.41 10.95
CA LYS A 63 4.24 2.21 12.40
C LYS A 63 5.55 1.82 13.10
N VAL A 64 6.32 0.91 12.50
CA VAL A 64 7.63 0.49 13.04
C VAL A 64 8.59 1.68 13.09
N ALA A 65 8.66 2.49 12.03
CA ALA A 65 9.52 3.66 12.01
C ALA A 65 9.16 4.68 13.11
N VAL A 66 7.87 4.93 13.32
CA VAL A 66 7.40 5.82 14.40
C VAL A 66 7.77 5.26 15.78
N ALA A 67 7.55 3.96 16.01
CA ALA A 67 7.91 3.32 17.28
C ALA A 67 9.42 3.37 17.53
N LEU A 68 10.23 3.10 16.49
CA LEU A 68 11.68 3.18 16.58
C LEU A 68 12.16 4.59 16.90
N GLN A 69 11.62 5.63 16.23
CA GLN A 69 11.96 7.02 16.53
C GLN A 69 11.67 7.40 17.98
N ARG A 70 10.54 6.90 18.52
CA ARG A 70 10.20 7.10 19.94
C ARG A 70 11.24 6.46 20.86
N VAL A 71 11.56 5.19 20.65
CA VAL A 71 12.55 4.47 21.48
C VAL A 71 13.93 5.12 21.39
N VAL A 72 14.39 5.47 20.18
CA VAL A 72 15.69 6.14 20.00
C VAL A 72 15.74 7.47 20.75
N ARG A 73 14.65 8.22 20.77
CA ARG A 73 14.58 9.49 21.52
C ARG A 73 14.57 9.26 23.03
N GLU A 74 13.79 8.30 23.51
CA GLU A 74 13.64 8.00 24.94
C GLU A 74 14.93 7.39 25.52
N GLU A 75 15.61 6.54 24.77
CA GLU A 75 16.77 5.75 25.22
C GLU A 75 18.11 6.25 24.65
N ALA A 76 18.17 7.49 24.15
CA ALA A 76 19.34 8.04 23.46
C ALA A 76 20.65 7.86 24.26
N GLY A 77 20.59 8.07 25.57
CA GLY A 77 21.76 7.92 26.44
C GLY A 77 22.22 6.48 26.66
N VAL A 78 21.30 5.50 26.63
CA VAL A 78 21.63 4.07 26.71
C VAL A 78 22.24 3.62 25.38
N LEU A 79 21.65 4.04 24.26
CA LEU A 79 22.13 3.73 22.92
C LEU A 79 23.53 4.30 22.66
N GLU A 80 23.82 5.51 23.15
CA GLU A 80 25.17 6.09 23.09
C GLU A 80 26.21 5.23 23.82
N ARG A 81 25.89 4.72 25.02
CA ARG A 81 26.81 3.83 25.74
C ARG A 81 26.97 2.46 25.08
N LEU A 82 25.95 1.96 24.40
CA LEU A 82 26.02 0.70 23.65
C LEU A 82 26.91 0.83 22.40
N LYS A 83 26.94 2.02 21.78
CA LYS A 83 27.80 2.30 20.62
C LYS A 83 29.30 2.27 20.99
N ASP A 84 29.63 2.63 22.22
CA ASP A 84 31.01 2.77 22.72
C ASP A 84 31.54 1.52 23.47
N ALA A 85 30.73 0.45 23.55
CA ALA A 85 31.07 -0.83 24.20
C ALA A 85 31.45 -1.90 23.18
#